data_AF-A0A942SK44-F1
#
_entry.id   AF-A0A942SK44-F1
#
_cell.length_a   1.000
_cell.length_b   1.000
_cell.length_c   1.000
_cell.angle_alpha   90.00
_cell.angle_beta   90.00
_cell.angle_gamma   90.00
#
_symmetry.space_group_name_H-M   'P 1'
#
loop_
_entity.id
_entity.type
_entity.pdbx_description
1 polymer ?
#
loop_
_entity_poly.entity_id
_entity_poly.type
_entity_poly.pdbx_seq_one_letter_code
_entity_poly.pdbx_strand_id
1 'polypeptide(L)'
;MNILLFVTSLLMLMTLMTYARLESYRSFAIIQSQFEFYMKNLEREEYKKSAKKWYEEHVATTKEQTEENKQKKSRASSTLPIALFLNREEREKKQELHTQFALMAKNLLFALYGHTKFFKEALEEDRRFLDQLLKAISQSVEDLPSNQKIKNAGDLSTLPLKDPHLHDIFYLMLKGGTEIPAEEKGTVEVNVSYPPLAKYLTLSNKTQIRVFLASKPLLMAIFGEPTLVEEILRKRVELYKEVKAEDGMKVEEATQIFKDLFENRRLGEIISEVLDFTVSKKDPQPYE
;
A
#
# COMPACT_ATOMS: atom_id res chain seq x y z
N MET A 1 0.28 64.42 45.92
CA MET A 1 -0.39 63.72 44.80
C MET A 1 0.18 62.32 44.76
N ASN A 2 -0.63 61.27 44.90
CA ASN A 2 -0.15 59.90 45.14
C ASN A 2 0.44 59.29 43.86
N ILE A 3 1.67 59.71 43.55
CA ILE A 3 2.49 59.27 42.42
C ILE A 3 2.57 57.73 42.39
N LEU A 4 2.54 57.09 43.56
CA LEU A 4 2.58 55.64 43.69
C LEU A 4 1.43 54.95 42.94
N LEU A 5 0.19 55.44 43.06
CA LEU A 5 -0.96 54.84 42.39
C LEU A 5 -0.85 54.94 40.87
N PHE A 6 -0.38 56.08 40.36
CA PHE A 6 -0.15 56.30 38.94
C PHE A 6 0.98 55.43 38.38
N VAL A 7 2.06 55.26 39.13
CA VAL A 7 3.17 54.39 38.74
C VAL A 7 2.72 52.92 38.74
N THR A 8 1.93 52.49 39.73
CA THR A 8 1.41 51.11 39.78
C THR A 8 0.40 50.79 38.67
N SER A 9 -0.48 51.72 38.32
CA SER A 9 -1.44 51.51 37.23
C SER A 9 -0.77 51.53 35.85
N LEU A 10 0.23 52.40 35.66
CA LEU A 10 1.06 52.43 34.45
C LEU A 10 1.85 51.12 34.30
N LEU A 11 2.43 50.61 35.39
CA LEU A 11 3.11 49.31 35.39
C LEU A 11 2.15 48.17 35.06
N MET A 12 0.94 48.15 35.63
CA MET A 12 -0.05 47.12 35.31
C MET A 12 -0.49 47.16 33.84
N LEU A 13 -0.75 48.34 33.29
CA LEU A 13 -1.11 48.49 31.88
C LEU A 13 0.02 48.09 30.94
N MET A 14 1.27 48.48 31.26
CA MET A 14 2.45 48.03 30.53
C MET A 14 2.60 46.51 30.58
N THR A 15 2.41 45.89 31.74
CA THR A 15 2.49 44.42 31.87
C THR A 15 1.39 43.71 31.09
N LEU A 16 0.16 44.24 31.09
CA LEU A 16 -0.95 43.66 30.33
C LEU A 16 -0.73 43.78 28.82
N MET A 17 -0.29 44.94 28.32
CA MET A 17 0.05 45.11 26.90
C MET A 17 1.24 44.24 26.49
N THR A 18 2.23 44.08 27.37
CA THR A 18 3.40 43.25 27.10
C THR A 18 3.01 41.77 27.06
N TYR A 19 2.14 41.31 27.97
CA TYR A 19 1.66 39.94 28.00
C TYR A 19 0.78 39.61 26.78
N ALA A 20 -0.15 40.49 26.41
CA ALA A 20 -1.00 40.32 25.23
C ALA A 20 -0.19 40.27 23.93
N ARG A 21 0.83 41.14 23.79
CA ARG A 21 1.77 41.06 22.66
C ARG A 21 2.59 39.78 22.69
N LEU A 22 3.07 39.36 23.86
CA LEU A 22 3.88 38.14 23.99
C LEU A 22 3.09 36.91 23.54
N GLU A 23 1.80 36.84 23.89
CA GLU A 23 0.90 35.76 23.51
C GLU A 23 0.61 35.77 22.00
N SER A 24 0.32 36.93 21.40
CA SER A 24 0.12 37.03 19.95
C SER A 24 1.40 36.67 19.16
N TYR A 25 2.57 37.09 19.66
CA TYR A 25 3.85 36.74 19.04
C TYR A 25 4.18 35.26 19.19
N ARG A 26 3.87 34.63 20.34
CA ARG A 26 4.06 33.18 20.52
C ARG A 26 3.16 32.38 19.60
N SER A 27 1.88 32.72 19.53
CA SER A 27 0.92 32.03 18.65
C SER A 27 1.29 32.18 17.17
N PHE A 28 1.68 33.39 16.74
CA PHE A 28 2.15 33.62 15.38
C PHE A 28 3.45 32.86 15.08
N ALA A 29 4.41 32.85 16.01
CA ALA A 29 5.66 32.12 15.85
C ALA A 29 5.46 30.60 15.81
N ILE A 30 4.54 30.05 16.61
CA ILE A 30 4.22 28.61 16.60
C ILE A 30 3.54 28.24 15.27
N ILE A 31 2.54 29.01 14.83
CA ILE A 31 1.85 28.76 13.55
C ILE A 31 2.81 28.89 12.37
N GLN A 32 3.65 29.93 12.36
CA GLN A 32 4.66 30.11 11.32
C GLN A 32 5.70 28.97 11.36
N SER A 33 6.14 28.51 12.53
CA SER A 33 7.07 27.37 12.64
C SER A 33 6.45 26.06 12.17
N GLN A 34 5.17 25.82 12.47
CA GLN A 34 4.46 24.62 12.03
C GLN A 34 4.17 24.66 10.54
N PHE A 35 3.81 25.82 10.00
CA PHE A 35 3.61 26.01 8.58
C PHE A 35 4.93 25.90 7.79
N GLU A 36 6.02 26.49 8.29
CA GLU A 36 7.35 26.33 7.68
C GLU A 36 7.86 24.89 7.80
N PHE A 37 7.63 24.20 8.91
CA PHE A 37 7.94 22.77 9.07
C PHE A 37 7.12 21.92 8.07
N TYR A 38 5.82 22.20 7.94
CA TYR A 38 4.93 21.53 7.01
C TYR A 38 5.35 21.75 5.55
N MET A 39 5.61 22.99 5.13
CA MET A 39 6.06 23.32 3.77
C MET A 39 7.46 22.79 3.46
N LYS A 40 8.34 22.72 4.46
CA LYS A 40 9.72 22.24 4.29
C LYS A 40 9.82 20.72 4.27
N ASN A 41 9.00 20.01 5.05
CA ASN A 41 9.15 18.57 5.25
C ASN A 41 8.05 17.73 4.59
N LEU A 42 6.85 18.25 4.38
CA LEU A 42 5.71 17.48 3.84
C LEU A 42 5.45 17.81 2.36
N GLU A 43 5.19 19.07 2.00
CA GLU A 43 4.81 19.40 0.60
C GLU A 43 6.00 19.45 -0.38
N ARG A 44 7.16 20.00 0.03
CA ARG A 44 8.33 20.09 -0.88
C ARG A 44 8.99 18.74 -1.17
N GLU A 45 8.86 17.75 -0.29
CA GLU A 45 9.33 16.38 -0.55
C GLU A 45 8.39 15.61 -1.47
N GLU A 46 7.07 15.73 -1.32
CA GLU A 46 6.10 15.11 -2.24
C GLU A 46 6.16 15.72 -3.64
N TYR A 47 6.30 17.04 -3.76
CA TYR A 47 6.43 17.71 -5.05
C TYR A 47 7.77 17.40 -5.74
N LYS A 48 8.86 17.24 -4.98
CA LYS A 48 10.17 16.82 -5.54
C LYS A 48 10.25 15.33 -5.82
N LYS A 49 9.60 14.45 -5.05
CA LYS A 49 9.53 13.00 -5.35
C LYS A 49 8.63 12.72 -6.54
N SER A 50 7.50 13.43 -6.70
CA SER A 50 6.64 13.27 -7.89
C SER A 50 7.30 13.81 -9.16
N ALA A 51 7.89 15.01 -9.12
CA ALA A 51 8.60 15.60 -10.25
C ALA A 51 9.86 14.82 -10.64
N LYS A 52 10.62 14.28 -9.68
CA LYS A 52 11.83 13.48 -9.95
C LYS A 52 11.49 12.07 -10.44
N LYS A 53 10.43 11.41 -9.94
CA LYS A 53 9.96 10.13 -10.51
C LYS A 53 9.48 10.27 -11.96
N TRP A 54 8.74 11.33 -12.27
CA TRP A 54 8.17 11.50 -13.61
C TRP A 54 9.24 11.86 -14.66
N TYR A 55 10.27 12.63 -14.28
CA TYR A 55 11.36 13.01 -15.19
C TYR A 55 12.46 11.96 -15.31
N GLU A 56 12.79 11.22 -14.25
CA GLU A 56 13.80 10.14 -14.31
C GLU A 56 13.22 8.85 -14.91
N GLU A 57 11.88 8.68 -14.89
CA GLU A 57 11.23 7.57 -15.59
C GLU A 57 10.92 7.82 -17.09
N HIS A 58 12.00 7.95 -17.86
CA HIS A 58 12.19 7.22 -19.13
C HIS A 58 11.51 7.75 -20.42
N VAL A 59 11.92 8.95 -20.84
CA VAL A 59 11.68 9.50 -22.18
C VAL A 59 12.88 9.31 -23.15
N ALA A 60 13.97 8.62 -22.78
CA ALA A 60 15.20 8.65 -23.61
C ALA A 60 15.78 7.32 -24.13
N THR A 61 15.15 6.15 -23.95
CA THR A 61 15.63 4.89 -24.59
C THR A 61 14.54 4.03 -25.25
N THR A 62 13.25 4.37 -25.09
CA THR A 62 12.17 3.48 -25.51
C THR A 62 11.82 3.57 -26.99
N LYS A 63 12.17 4.65 -27.71
CA LYS A 63 11.75 4.80 -29.11
C LYS A 63 12.62 4.04 -30.11
N GLU A 64 13.89 3.78 -29.82
CA GLU A 64 14.78 3.05 -30.75
C GLU A 64 14.87 1.54 -30.48
N GLN A 65 14.41 1.05 -29.31
CA GLN A 65 14.34 -0.41 -29.03
C GLN A 65 13.00 -1.06 -29.41
N THR A 66 12.03 -0.28 -29.91
CA THR A 66 10.65 -0.76 -30.15
C THR A 66 10.52 -1.73 -31.32
N GLU A 67 11.49 -1.82 -32.23
CA GLU A 67 11.36 -2.67 -33.41
C GLU A 67 12.11 -4.01 -33.32
N GLU A 68 13.15 -4.15 -32.50
CA GLU A 68 13.93 -5.39 -32.41
C GLU A 68 13.62 -6.30 -31.21
N ASN A 69 12.89 -5.84 -30.19
CA ASN A 69 12.56 -6.68 -29.03
C ASN A 69 11.06 -6.65 -28.69
N LYS A 70 10.24 -7.34 -29.50
CA LYS A 70 8.94 -7.87 -29.04
C LYS A 70 9.18 -9.01 -28.04
N GLN A 71 9.80 -8.72 -26.90
CA GLN A 71 9.76 -9.61 -25.76
C GLN A 71 8.29 -9.80 -25.35
N LYS A 72 7.83 -11.04 -25.28
CA LYS A 72 6.48 -11.41 -24.83
C LYS A 72 6.16 -10.62 -23.56
N LYS A 73 5.13 -9.75 -23.61
CA LYS A 73 4.62 -9.04 -22.42
C LYS A 73 4.41 -10.07 -21.30
N SER A 74 5.11 -9.91 -20.18
CA SER A 74 5.03 -10.85 -19.06
C SER A 74 3.59 -10.96 -18.55
N ARG A 75 3.13 -12.20 -18.36
CA ARG A 75 1.80 -12.52 -17.82
C ARG A 75 1.69 -12.29 -16.31
N ALA A 76 2.81 -12.00 -15.64
CA ALA A 76 2.92 -11.98 -14.18
C ALA A 76 3.11 -10.59 -13.57
N SER A 77 2.48 -10.36 -12.43
CA SER A 77 2.48 -9.09 -11.68
C SER A 77 3.14 -9.23 -10.31
N SER A 78 3.87 -8.21 -9.85
CA SER A 78 4.40 -8.15 -8.48
C SER A 78 3.34 -7.80 -7.42
N THR A 79 2.19 -7.27 -7.85
CA THR A 79 1.06 -6.87 -7.01
C THR A 79 -0.20 -7.63 -7.42
N LEU A 80 -1.20 -7.68 -6.55
CA LEU A 80 -2.44 -8.41 -6.79
C LEU A 80 -3.22 -7.77 -7.96
N PRO A 81 -3.46 -8.51 -9.07
CA PRO A 81 -4.27 -8.02 -10.17
C PRO A 81 -5.75 -8.00 -9.78
N ILE A 82 -6.30 -6.79 -9.62
CA ILE A 82 -7.72 -6.63 -9.28
C ILE A 82 -8.62 -6.35 -10.49
N ALA A 83 -8.06 -6.23 -11.69
CA ALA A 83 -8.83 -5.98 -12.91
C ALA A 83 -9.94 -7.01 -13.12
N LEU A 84 -9.70 -8.27 -12.73
CA LEU A 84 -10.73 -9.30 -12.77
C LEU A 84 -11.92 -8.93 -11.89
N PHE A 85 -11.76 -8.34 -10.71
CA PHE A 85 -12.90 -7.93 -9.89
C PHE A 85 -13.71 -6.79 -10.50
N LEU A 86 -13.14 -6.01 -11.40
CA LEU A 86 -13.78 -4.81 -11.95
C LEU A 86 -14.55 -5.11 -13.25
N ASN A 87 -14.16 -6.15 -13.98
CA ASN A 87 -14.76 -6.47 -15.28
C ASN A 87 -15.63 -7.73 -15.22
N ARG A 88 -16.96 -7.53 -15.24
CA ARG A 88 -17.95 -8.61 -15.18
C ARG A 88 -17.74 -9.70 -16.23
N GLU A 89 -17.50 -9.33 -17.48
CA GLU A 89 -17.30 -10.31 -18.54
C GLU A 89 -16.05 -11.17 -18.31
N GLU A 90 -14.97 -10.58 -17.81
CA GLU A 90 -13.75 -11.33 -17.49
C GLU A 90 -13.95 -12.26 -16.28
N ARG A 91 -14.73 -11.85 -15.28
CA ARG A 91 -15.10 -12.72 -14.13
C ARG A 91 -15.89 -13.94 -14.58
N GLU A 92 -16.89 -13.72 -15.43
CA GLU A 92 -17.74 -14.80 -15.95
C GLU A 92 -16.95 -15.75 -16.85
N LYS A 93 -16.04 -15.23 -17.68
CA LYS A 93 -15.17 -16.04 -18.55
C LYS A 93 -14.08 -16.80 -17.80
N LYS A 94 -13.59 -16.28 -16.66
CA LYS A 94 -12.44 -16.84 -15.91
C LYS A 94 -12.78 -17.05 -14.43
N GLN A 95 -13.85 -17.78 -14.17
CA GLN A 95 -14.41 -17.95 -12.83
C GLN A 95 -13.42 -18.60 -11.82
N GLU A 96 -12.64 -19.59 -12.26
CA GLU A 96 -11.63 -20.23 -11.42
C GLU A 96 -10.55 -19.23 -11.00
N LEU A 97 -10.02 -18.45 -11.95
CA LEU A 97 -9.02 -17.42 -11.70
C LEU A 97 -9.55 -16.32 -10.77
N HIS A 98 -10.82 -15.92 -10.96
CA HIS A 98 -11.48 -14.97 -10.05
C HIS A 98 -11.55 -15.52 -8.62
N THR A 99 -11.89 -16.80 -8.44
CA THR A 99 -11.95 -17.44 -7.12
C THR A 99 -10.58 -17.46 -6.44
N GLN A 100 -9.52 -17.76 -7.21
CA GLN A 100 -8.15 -17.75 -6.73
C GLN A 100 -7.69 -16.34 -6.30
N PHE A 101 -7.94 -15.31 -7.12
CA PHE A 101 -7.61 -13.93 -6.73
C PHE A 101 -8.49 -13.43 -5.59
N ALA A 102 -9.75 -13.86 -5.48
CA ALA A 102 -10.63 -13.53 -4.34
C ALA A 102 -10.06 -14.08 -3.04
N LEU A 103 -9.63 -15.34 -3.04
CA LEU A 103 -8.96 -15.95 -1.89
C LEU A 103 -7.68 -15.18 -1.51
N MET A 104 -6.82 -14.91 -2.48
CA MET A 104 -5.61 -14.12 -2.25
C MET A 104 -5.89 -12.70 -1.76
N ALA A 105 -6.96 -12.06 -2.25
CA ALA A 105 -7.39 -10.74 -1.77
C ALA A 105 -7.78 -10.79 -0.29
N LYS A 106 -8.58 -11.79 0.14
CA LYS A 106 -8.93 -11.97 1.56
C LYS A 106 -7.70 -12.19 2.42
N ASN A 107 -6.82 -13.10 2.00
CA ASN A 107 -5.59 -13.40 2.75
C ASN A 107 -4.67 -12.18 2.82
N LEU A 108 -4.61 -11.37 1.75
CA LEU A 108 -3.87 -10.11 1.73
C LEU A 108 -4.46 -9.09 2.71
N LEU A 109 -5.78 -8.94 2.74
CA LEU A 109 -6.45 -8.04 3.69
C LEU A 109 -6.19 -8.48 5.14
N PHE A 110 -6.22 -9.78 5.43
CA PHE A 110 -5.80 -10.32 6.73
C PHE A 110 -4.33 -10.04 7.04
N ALA A 111 -3.43 -10.25 6.08
CA ALA A 111 -1.99 -9.99 6.27
C ALA A 111 -1.69 -8.50 6.52
N LEU A 112 -2.43 -7.60 5.87
CA LEU A 112 -2.25 -6.15 5.99
C LEU A 112 -2.92 -5.56 7.22
N TYR A 113 -4.12 -6.03 7.58
CA TYR A 113 -4.99 -5.37 8.54
C TYR A 113 -5.45 -6.27 9.68
N GLY A 114 -5.18 -7.58 9.67
CA GLY A 114 -5.64 -8.50 10.72
C GLY A 114 -5.16 -8.16 12.13
N HIS A 115 -4.15 -7.30 12.26
CA HIS A 115 -3.66 -6.80 13.53
C HIS A 115 -4.35 -5.52 14.01
N THR A 116 -5.00 -4.76 13.11
CA THR A 116 -5.65 -3.47 13.42
C THR A 116 -6.98 -3.65 14.14
N LYS A 117 -7.37 -2.65 14.92
CA LYS A 117 -8.59 -2.64 15.72
C LYS A 117 -9.82 -2.61 14.83
N PHE A 118 -9.90 -1.70 13.86
CA PHE A 118 -11.07 -1.58 12.98
C PHE A 118 -11.37 -2.89 12.24
N PHE A 119 -10.32 -3.63 11.86
CA PHE A 119 -10.46 -4.88 11.11
C PHE A 119 -10.92 -6.02 12.01
N LYS A 120 -10.42 -6.09 13.25
CA LYS A 120 -10.85 -7.06 14.25
C LYS A 120 -12.31 -6.84 14.62
N GLU A 121 -12.71 -5.60 14.88
CA GLU A 121 -14.10 -5.23 15.18
C GLU A 121 -15.03 -5.63 14.03
N ALA A 122 -14.67 -5.29 12.78
CA ALA A 122 -15.44 -5.70 11.61
C ALA A 122 -15.56 -7.23 11.46
N LEU A 123 -14.50 -7.98 11.79
CA LEU A 123 -14.49 -9.44 11.73
C LEU A 123 -15.32 -10.09 12.85
N GLU A 124 -15.34 -9.48 14.02
CA GLU A 124 -16.14 -9.92 15.17
C GLU A 124 -17.63 -9.69 14.93
N GLU A 125 -17.99 -8.54 14.35
CA GLU A 125 -19.37 -8.20 13.99
C GLU A 125 -19.91 -9.10 12.87
N ASP A 126 -19.15 -9.27 11.79
CA ASP A 126 -19.51 -10.17 10.69
C ASP A 126 -18.31 -10.95 10.16
N ARG A 127 -18.27 -12.26 10.42
CA ARG A 127 -17.23 -13.16 9.89
C ARG A 127 -17.17 -13.21 8.36
N ARG A 128 -18.24 -12.79 7.67
CA ARG A 128 -18.33 -12.75 6.21
C ARG A 128 -18.07 -11.36 5.64
N PHE A 129 -17.68 -10.35 6.43
CA PHE A 129 -17.55 -8.98 5.95
C PHE A 129 -16.58 -8.87 4.76
N LEU A 130 -15.51 -9.67 4.71
CA LEU A 130 -14.56 -9.67 3.60
C LEU A 130 -15.18 -10.15 2.29
N ASP A 131 -16.05 -11.16 2.34
CA ASP A 131 -16.83 -11.62 1.18
C ASP A 131 -17.79 -10.54 0.72
N GLN A 132 -18.48 -9.91 1.68
CA GLN A 132 -19.41 -8.82 1.40
C GLN A 132 -18.69 -7.61 0.80
N LEU A 133 -17.51 -7.27 1.32
CA LEU A 133 -16.69 -6.16 0.83
C LEU A 133 -16.23 -6.40 -0.61
N LEU A 134 -15.65 -7.55 -0.93
CA LEU A 134 -15.21 -7.87 -2.29
C LEU A 134 -16.40 -7.87 -3.28
N LYS A 135 -17.55 -8.35 -2.84
CA LYS A 135 -18.79 -8.31 -3.62
C LYS A 135 -19.29 -6.87 -3.82
N ALA A 136 -19.29 -6.06 -2.77
CA ALA A 136 -19.71 -4.66 -2.81
C ALA A 136 -18.82 -3.86 -3.76
N ILE A 137 -17.50 -4.04 -3.71
CA ILE A 137 -16.56 -3.43 -4.66
C ILE A 137 -16.91 -3.84 -6.10
N SER A 138 -17.13 -5.13 -6.34
CA SER A 138 -17.48 -5.65 -7.68
C SER A 138 -18.78 -5.06 -8.22
N GLN A 139 -19.78 -4.88 -7.36
CA GLN A 139 -21.09 -4.31 -7.71
C GLN A 139 -21.04 -2.79 -7.92
N SER A 140 -20.36 -2.06 -7.03
CA SER A 140 -20.22 -0.61 -7.13
C SER A 140 -19.52 -0.19 -8.42
N VAL A 141 -18.63 -1.02 -8.95
CA VAL A 141 -17.98 -0.78 -10.24
C VAL A 141 -18.94 -0.96 -11.42
N GLU A 142 -19.87 -1.90 -11.33
CA GLU A 142 -20.93 -2.08 -12.35
C GLU A 142 -21.92 -0.91 -12.35
N ASP A 143 -22.18 -0.35 -11.17
CA ASP A 143 -23.09 0.79 -10.99
C ASP A 143 -22.44 2.14 -11.35
N LEU A 144 -21.15 2.18 -11.67
CA LEU A 144 -20.47 3.41 -12.10
C LEU A 144 -20.98 3.87 -13.47
N PRO A 145 -21.24 5.19 -13.64
CA PRO A 145 -21.60 5.72 -14.94
C PRO A 145 -20.44 5.54 -15.94
N SER A 146 -20.75 5.26 -17.20
CA SER A 146 -19.76 4.88 -18.24
C SER A 146 -18.64 5.91 -18.49
N ASN A 147 -18.81 7.14 -18.01
CA ASN A 147 -17.83 8.23 -18.07
C ASN A 147 -16.79 8.18 -16.93
N GLN A 148 -17.06 7.45 -15.85
CA GLN A 148 -16.16 7.29 -14.70
C GLN A 148 -15.48 5.92 -14.79
N LYS A 149 -14.18 5.93 -15.15
CA LYS A 149 -13.36 4.73 -15.28
C LYS A 149 -12.27 4.72 -14.23
N ILE A 150 -12.13 3.57 -13.57
CA ILE A 150 -11.02 3.30 -12.65
C ILE A 150 -9.78 3.02 -13.51
N LYS A 151 -8.80 3.92 -13.49
CA LYS A 151 -7.57 3.82 -14.29
C LYS A 151 -6.41 3.28 -13.47
N ASN A 152 -6.39 3.56 -12.17
CA ASN A 152 -5.37 3.11 -11.24
C ASN A 152 -5.99 2.55 -9.95
N ALA A 153 -5.20 1.79 -9.18
CA ALA A 153 -5.64 1.28 -7.87
C ALA A 153 -6.04 2.38 -6.87
N GLY A 154 -5.47 3.59 -7.00
CA GLY A 154 -5.87 4.75 -6.18
C GLY A 154 -7.29 5.23 -6.45
N ASP A 155 -7.81 5.05 -7.68
CA ASP A 155 -9.15 5.51 -8.06
C ASP A 155 -10.26 4.69 -7.37
N LEU A 156 -9.91 3.57 -6.73
CA LEU A 156 -10.83 2.79 -5.89
C LEU A 156 -11.43 3.62 -4.76
N SER A 157 -10.77 4.69 -4.31
CA SER A 157 -11.31 5.59 -3.28
C SER A 157 -12.53 6.38 -3.75
N THR A 158 -12.78 6.43 -5.05
CA THR A 158 -13.93 7.12 -5.64
C THR A 158 -15.16 6.22 -5.76
N LEU A 159 -15.05 4.94 -5.38
CA LEU A 159 -16.15 3.98 -5.46
C LEU A 159 -17.18 4.23 -4.34
N PRO A 160 -18.43 4.55 -4.67
CA PRO A 160 -19.48 4.62 -3.68
C PRO A 160 -19.94 3.19 -3.35
N LEU A 161 -19.67 2.73 -2.12
CA LEU A 161 -20.24 1.48 -1.63
C LEU A 161 -21.62 1.77 -1.03
N LYS A 162 -22.64 0.96 -1.37
CA LYS A 162 -24.02 1.16 -0.92
C LYS A 162 -24.18 0.97 0.59
N ASP A 163 -23.40 0.05 1.16
CA ASP A 163 -23.35 -0.20 2.58
C ASP A 163 -22.40 0.80 3.25
N PRO A 164 -22.88 1.69 4.14
CA PRO A 164 -22.04 2.68 4.81
C PRO A 164 -20.93 2.05 5.66
N HIS A 165 -21.19 0.92 6.32
CA HIS A 165 -20.22 0.27 7.19
C HIS A 165 -19.06 -0.30 6.36
N LEU A 166 -19.37 -1.00 5.26
CA LEU A 166 -18.34 -1.48 4.33
C LEU A 166 -17.61 -0.32 3.65
N HIS A 167 -18.29 0.80 3.38
CA HIS A 167 -17.68 2.00 2.82
C HIS A 167 -16.62 2.57 3.74
N ASP A 168 -16.93 2.73 5.04
CA ASP A 168 -16.03 3.30 6.02
C ASP A 168 -14.79 2.42 6.23
N ILE A 169 -14.99 1.10 6.37
CA ILE A 169 -13.89 0.13 6.47
C ILE A 169 -13.00 0.18 5.22
N PHE A 170 -13.61 0.19 4.04
CA PHE A 170 -12.86 0.24 2.78
C PHE A 170 -12.08 1.53 2.63
N TYR A 171 -12.68 2.66 3.03
CA TYR A 171 -12.01 3.96 3.05
C TYR A 171 -10.79 3.94 3.97
N LEU A 172 -10.90 3.38 5.19
CA LEU A 172 -9.77 3.22 6.11
C LEU A 172 -8.64 2.40 5.47
N MET A 173 -8.97 1.27 4.83
CA MET A 173 -7.99 0.43 4.13
C MET A 173 -7.28 1.17 2.99
N LEU A 174 -8.02 1.94 2.18
CA LEU A 174 -7.46 2.67 1.05
C LEU A 174 -6.58 3.84 1.47
N LYS A 175 -6.98 4.56 2.52
CA LYS A 175 -6.23 5.70 3.05
C LYS A 175 -4.93 5.27 3.73
N GLY A 176 -4.94 4.14 4.43
CA GLY A 176 -3.87 3.79 5.36
C GLY A 176 -3.90 4.70 6.60
N GLY A 177 -3.06 4.41 7.60
CA GLY A 177 -3.05 5.24 8.79
C GLY A 177 -2.21 4.70 9.94
N THR A 178 -2.40 5.34 11.09
CA THR A 178 -1.86 4.95 12.39
C THR A 178 -3.02 4.81 13.36
N GLU A 179 -3.21 3.63 13.92
CA GLU A 179 -4.07 3.45 15.08
C GLU A 179 -3.28 3.78 16.34
N ILE A 180 -3.83 4.67 17.14
CA ILE A 180 -3.37 4.92 18.49
C ILE A 180 -4.21 3.98 19.37
N PRO A 181 -3.62 2.92 19.95
CA PRO A 181 -4.36 2.07 20.87
C PRO A 181 -4.87 2.92 22.05
N ALA A 182 -6.14 2.76 22.40
CA ALA A 182 -6.73 3.47 23.54
C ALA A 182 -5.95 3.12 24.81
N GLU A 183 -5.55 4.14 25.58
CA GLU A 183 -4.72 4.03 26.78
C GLU A 183 -5.14 2.88 27.71
N GLU A 184 -4.38 1.78 27.72
CA GLU A 184 -4.29 0.93 28.90
C GLU A 184 -3.26 1.58 29.82
N LYS A 185 -3.74 2.11 30.95
CA LYS A 185 -2.96 2.83 31.97
C LYS A 185 -1.58 2.20 32.22
N GLY A 186 -0.52 2.83 31.71
CA GLY A 186 0.86 2.58 32.12
C GLY A 186 1.76 1.81 31.15
N THR A 187 1.30 1.44 29.95
CA THR A 187 2.16 0.82 28.93
C THR A 187 2.51 1.79 27.81
N VAL A 188 3.79 1.81 27.41
CA VAL A 188 4.33 2.64 26.32
C VAL A 188 3.49 2.46 25.05
N GLU A 189 2.94 3.56 24.53
CA GLU A 189 2.13 3.61 23.31
C GLU A 189 2.90 3.04 22.11
N VAL A 190 2.48 1.87 21.62
CA VAL A 190 2.94 1.37 20.32
C VAL A 190 1.91 1.82 19.29
N ASN A 191 2.21 2.90 18.58
CA ASN A 191 1.42 3.30 17.41
C ASN A 191 1.48 2.19 16.36
N VAL A 192 0.31 1.65 16.02
CA VAL A 192 0.20 0.58 15.02
C VAL A 192 -0.10 1.23 13.67
N SER A 193 0.93 1.37 12.83
CA SER A 193 0.76 1.87 11.47
C SER A 193 0.38 0.75 10.51
N TYR A 194 -0.58 1.02 9.64
CA TYR A 194 -0.99 0.12 8.57
C TYR A 194 -0.92 0.82 7.20
N PRO A 195 -0.46 0.13 6.15
CA PRO A 195 -0.22 0.75 4.85
C PRO A 195 -1.52 0.88 4.02
N PRO A 196 -1.56 1.82 3.06
CA PRO A 196 -2.69 1.95 2.14
C PRO A 196 -2.79 0.75 1.19
N LEU A 197 -4.01 0.22 1.03
CA LEU A 197 -4.28 -0.98 0.23
C LEU A 197 -3.83 -0.82 -1.23
N ALA A 198 -4.00 0.37 -1.81
CA ALA A 198 -3.67 0.66 -3.20
C ALA A 198 -2.21 0.35 -3.58
N LYS A 199 -1.27 0.34 -2.61
CA LYS A 199 0.15 -0.03 -2.84
C LYS A 199 0.33 -1.49 -3.27
N TYR A 200 -0.62 -2.36 -2.91
CA TYR A 200 -0.54 -3.81 -3.11
C TYR A 200 -1.40 -4.31 -4.27
N LEU A 201 -2.11 -3.42 -4.96
CA LEU A 201 -3.07 -3.73 -6.01
C LEU A 201 -2.59 -3.20 -7.38
N THR A 202 -3.07 -3.82 -8.46
CA THR A 202 -2.87 -3.33 -9.84
C THR A 202 -4.11 -3.59 -10.70
N LEU A 203 -4.37 -2.71 -11.67
CA LEU A 203 -5.41 -2.89 -12.68
C LEU A 203 -4.94 -3.63 -13.94
N SER A 204 -3.83 -4.36 -13.85
CA SER A 204 -3.37 -5.15 -15.00
C SER A 204 -4.23 -6.40 -15.19
N ASN A 205 -4.54 -6.76 -16.44
CA ASN A 205 -5.23 -8.03 -16.78
C ASN A 205 -4.28 -9.25 -16.74
N LYS A 206 -3.25 -9.17 -15.90
CA LYS A 206 -2.27 -10.22 -15.69
C LYS A 206 -2.93 -11.37 -14.92
N THR A 207 -2.63 -12.60 -15.33
CA THR A 207 -3.25 -13.80 -14.77
C THR A 207 -2.37 -14.49 -13.74
N GLN A 208 -1.15 -13.99 -13.52
CA GLN A 208 -0.18 -14.58 -12.62
C GLN A 208 0.41 -13.55 -11.65
N ILE A 209 0.84 -14.03 -10.49
CA ILE A 209 1.60 -13.26 -9.51
C ILE A 209 3.05 -13.72 -9.56
N ARG A 210 3.96 -12.79 -9.84
CA ARG A 210 5.39 -13.04 -9.81
C ARG A 210 5.85 -13.12 -8.37
N VAL A 211 6.04 -14.34 -7.89
CA VAL A 211 6.47 -14.62 -6.52
C VAL A 211 7.78 -13.89 -6.26
N PHE A 212 8.79 -13.99 -7.14
CA PHE A 212 10.10 -13.35 -6.95
C PHE A 212 10.08 -11.85 -6.65
N LEU A 213 9.06 -11.11 -7.11
CA LEU A 213 8.93 -9.66 -6.90
C LEU A 213 7.70 -9.29 -6.05
N ALA A 214 6.98 -10.27 -5.50
CA ALA A 214 5.80 -10.02 -4.71
C ALA A 214 6.16 -9.50 -3.31
N SER A 215 5.40 -8.52 -2.83
CA SER A 215 5.65 -7.91 -1.52
C SER A 215 5.47 -8.90 -0.36
N LYS A 216 6.14 -8.65 0.78
CA LYS A 216 6.00 -9.49 1.98
C LYS A 216 4.53 -9.78 2.39
N PRO A 217 3.60 -8.82 2.44
CA PRO A 217 2.19 -9.11 2.74
C PRO A 217 1.50 -10.01 1.71
N LEU A 218 1.85 -9.85 0.43
CA LEU A 218 1.32 -10.71 -0.64
C LEU A 218 1.88 -12.13 -0.56
N LEU A 219 3.13 -12.29 -0.12
CA LEU A 219 3.69 -13.62 0.15
C LEU A 219 3.05 -14.27 1.35
N MET A 220 2.80 -13.50 2.42
CA MET A 220 2.01 -14.00 3.55
C MET A 220 0.63 -14.48 3.09
N ALA A 221 0.01 -13.77 2.15
CA ALA A 221 -1.27 -14.17 1.58
C ALA A 221 -1.24 -15.47 0.76
N ILE A 222 -0.08 -15.82 0.18
CA ILE A 222 0.11 -17.00 -0.68
C ILE A 222 0.61 -18.22 0.12
N PHE A 223 1.49 -17.99 1.08
CA PHE A 223 2.23 -19.04 1.79
C PHE A 223 1.76 -19.24 3.24
N GLY A 224 1.12 -18.24 3.86
CA GLY A 224 0.54 -18.31 5.21
C GLY A 224 1.53 -18.42 6.38
N GLU A 225 2.77 -18.86 6.13
CA GLU A 225 3.77 -19.13 7.16
C GLU A 225 4.86 -18.03 7.19
N PRO A 226 5.03 -17.27 8.30
CA PRO A 226 6.01 -16.19 8.36
C PRO A 226 7.46 -16.62 8.14
N THR A 227 7.85 -17.77 8.68
CA THR A 227 9.20 -18.35 8.55
C THR A 227 9.54 -18.64 7.08
N LEU A 228 8.58 -19.20 6.34
CA LEU A 228 8.70 -19.47 4.91
C LEU A 228 8.80 -18.18 4.10
N VAL A 229 8.03 -17.15 4.45
CA VAL A 229 8.11 -15.85 3.79
C VAL A 229 9.51 -15.24 3.96
N GLU A 230 10.09 -15.27 5.15
CA GLU A 230 11.47 -14.81 5.37
C GLU A 230 12.50 -15.63 4.59
N GLU A 231 12.31 -16.95 4.50
CA GLU A 231 13.14 -17.83 3.69
C GLU A 231 13.10 -17.44 2.20
N ILE A 232 11.90 -17.17 1.69
CA ILE A 232 11.68 -16.70 0.31
C ILE A 232 12.39 -15.36 0.08
N LEU A 233 12.23 -14.39 0.99
CA LEU A 233 12.86 -13.07 0.87
C LEU A 233 14.39 -13.18 0.83
N ARG A 234 14.97 -13.93 1.77
CA ARG A 234 16.42 -14.20 1.79
C ARG A 234 16.88 -14.87 0.50
N LYS A 235 16.17 -15.91 0.04
CA LYS A 235 16.55 -16.65 -1.18
C LYS A 235 16.50 -15.78 -2.43
N ARG A 236 15.59 -14.80 -2.51
CA ARG A 236 15.56 -13.85 -3.64
C ARG A 236 16.81 -13.01 -3.72
N VAL A 237 17.30 -12.52 -2.59
CA VAL A 237 18.51 -11.69 -2.53
C VAL A 237 19.74 -12.52 -2.90
N GLU A 238 19.81 -13.77 -2.46
CA GLU A 238 20.86 -14.72 -2.86
C GLU A 238 20.86 -14.95 -4.37
N LEU A 239 19.72 -15.38 -4.94
CA LEU A 239 19.60 -15.66 -6.37
C LEU A 239 19.79 -14.40 -7.23
N TYR A 240 19.34 -13.23 -6.76
CA TYR A 240 19.59 -11.96 -7.44
C TYR A 240 21.09 -11.66 -7.57
N LYS A 241 21.87 -11.88 -6.51
CA LYS A 241 23.34 -11.70 -6.53
C LYS A 241 24.01 -12.70 -7.47
N GLU A 242 23.60 -13.96 -7.41
CA GLU A 242 24.16 -15.04 -8.25
C GLU A 242 23.86 -14.81 -9.73
N VAL A 243 22.66 -14.33 -10.10
CA VAL A 243 22.27 -14.11 -11.51
C VAL A 243 22.85 -12.81 -12.08
N LYS A 244 23.26 -11.86 -11.21
CA LYS A 244 23.87 -10.58 -11.62
C LYS A 244 25.38 -10.65 -11.78
N ALA A 245 26.05 -11.62 -11.15
CA ALA A 245 27.49 -11.84 -11.30
C ALA A 245 27.87 -12.18 -12.75
N GLU A 246 29.06 -11.77 -13.20
CA GLU A 246 29.52 -11.97 -14.60
C GLU A 246 29.69 -13.45 -14.96
N ASP A 247 30.20 -14.27 -14.04
CA ASP A 247 30.25 -15.75 -14.12
C ASP A 247 29.11 -16.41 -13.31
N GLY A 248 27.98 -15.71 -13.21
CA GLY A 248 26.85 -16.06 -12.38
C GLY A 248 25.98 -17.20 -12.91
N MET A 249 25.03 -17.62 -12.07
CA MET A 249 24.03 -18.63 -12.43
C MET A 249 23.11 -18.13 -13.55
N LYS A 250 22.71 -19.01 -14.48
CA LYS A 250 21.74 -18.65 -15.51
C LYS A 250 20.35 -18.41 -14.92
N VAL A 251 19.56 -17.54 -15.55
CA VAL A 251 18.22 -17.16 -15.08
C VAL A 251 17.29 -18.38 -15.04
N GLU A 252 17.42 -19.29 -16.00
CA GLU A 252 16.63 -20.51 -16.12
C GLU A 252 16.94 -21.47 -14.97
N GLU A 253 18.22 -21.64 -14.64
CA GLU A 253 18.68 -22.49 -13.53
C GLU A 253 18.21 -21.92 -12.18
N ALA A 254 18.37 -20.61 -11.97
CA ALA A 254 17.89 -19.92 -10.78
C ALA A 254 16.36 -20.01 -10.64
N THR A 255 15.63 -19.91 -11.75
CA THR A 255 14.17 -20.07 -11.78
C THR A 255 13.75 -21.47 -11.37
N GLN A 256 14.45 -22.50 -11.87
CA GLN A 256 14.15 -23.88 -11.51
C GLN A 256 14.40 -24.15 -10.03
N ILE A 257 15.54 -23.70 -9.50
CA ILE A 257 15.87 -23.81 -8.06
C ILE A 257 14.81 -23.10 -7.21
N PHE A 258 14.43 -21.88 -7.59
CA PHE A 258 13.43 -21.12 -6.84
C PHE A 258 12.05 -21.79 -6.87
N LYS A 259 11.67 -22.35 -8.02
CA LYS A 259 10.42 -23.08 -8.19
C LYS A 259 10.40 -24.36 -7.34
N ASP A 260 11.45 -25.17 -7.41
CA ASP A 260 11.52 -26.45 -6.70
C ASP A 260 11.47 -26.30 -5.18
N LEU A 261 12.03 -25.20 -4.65
CA LEU A 261 12.02 -24.91 -3.21
C LEU A 261 10.67 -24.47 -2.67
N PHE A 262 9.89 -23.71 -3.46
CA PHE A 262 8.73 -22.98 -2.92
C PHE A 262 7.39 -23.34 -3.54
N GLU A 263 7.33 -23.89 -4.75
CA GLU A 263 6.07 -24.16 -5.45
C GLU A 263 5.12 -25.00 -4.61
N ASN A 264 5.61 -26.09 -4.02
CA ASN A 264 4.80 -27.03 -3.23
C ASN A 264 4.53 -26.60 -1.78
N ARG A 265 5.03 -25.43 -1.37
CA ARG A 265 4.87 -24.90 0.01
C ARG A 265 3.82 -23.79 0.11
N ARG A 266 3.13 -23.47 -0.99
CA ARG A 266 1.99 -22.54 -1.01
C ARG A 266 0.81 -23.10 -0.21
N LEU A 267 -0.12 -22.22 0.19
CA LEU A 267 -1.40 -22.66 0.78
C LEU A 267 -2.13 -23.60 -0.19
N GLY A 268 -2.63 -24.73 0.30
CA GLY A 268 -3.18 -25.81 -0.54
C GLY A 268 -4.38 -25.41 -1.41
N GLU A 269 -5.07 -24.33 -1.04
CA GLU A 269 -6.20 -23.76 -1.79
C GLU A 269 -5.75 -22.92 -3.01
N ILE A 270 -4.48 -22.54 -3.07
CA ILE A 270 -3.90 -21.72 -4.16
C ILE A 270 -3.31 -22.64 -5.22
N ILE A 271 -3.77 -22.51 -6.46
CA ILE A 271 -3.26 -23.29 -7.59
C ILE A 271 -1.88 -22.78 -8.06
N SER A 272 -1.05 -23.63 -8.67
CA SER A 272 0.31 -23.20 -9.07
C SER A 272 0.28 -22.29 -10.30
N GLU A 273 -0.73 -22.47 -11.15
CA GLU A 273 -0.88 -21.83 -12.45
C GLU A 273 -1.04 -20.31 -12.35
N VAL A 274 -1.49 -19.81 -11.20
CA VAL A 274 -1.62 -18.38 -10.89
C VAL A 274 -0.35 -17.77 -10.32
N LEU A 275 0.71 -18.56 -10.14
CA LEU A 275 2.00 -18.12 -9.60
C LEU A 275 3.09 -18.23 -10.69
N ASP A 276 3.95 -17.21 -10.74
CA ASP A 276 5.13 -17.17 -11.59
C ASP A 276 6.38 -17.12 -10.71
N PHE A 277 7.18 -18.19 -10.76
CA PHE A 277 8.43 -18.34 -10.02
C PHE A 277 9.66 -17.84 -10.80
N THR A 278 9.46 -17.20 -11.97
CA THR A 278 10.57 -16.69 -12.80
C THR A 278 11.44 -15.71 -12.02
N VAL A 279 12.72 -16.05 -11.89
CA VAL A 279 13.76 -15.17 -11.33
C VAL A 279 14.11 -14.11 -12.36
N SER A 280 14.43 -12.90 -11.89
CA SER A 280 14.78 -11.80 -12.80
C SER A 280 16.01 -11.05 -12.30
N LYS A 281 16.72 -10.39 -13.21
CA LYS A 281 17.82 -9.45 -12.89
C LYS A 281 17.33 -8.13 -12.26
N LYS A 282 16.06 -8.04 -11.91
CA LYS A 282 15.49 -6.89 -11.19
C LYS A 282 15.71 -7.09 -9.70
N ASP A 283 16.15 -6.04 -9.03
CA ASP A 283 16.35 -6.02 -7.59
C ASP A 283 15.02 -6.30 -6.84
N PRO A 284 14.95 -7.35 -5.99
CA PRO A 284 13.77 -7.67 -5.21
C PRO A 284 13.63 -6.79 -3.94
N GLN A 285 14.69 -6.13 -3.46
CA GLN A 285 14.67 -5.39 -2.18
C GLN A 285 13.64 -4.25 -2.09
N PRO A 286 13.33 -3.48 -3.17
CA PRO A 286 12.30 -2.44 -3.09
C PRO A 286 10.88 -2.95 -2.81
N TYR A 287 10.68 -4.27 -2.82
CA TYR A 287 9.41 -4.95 -2.59
C TYR A 287 9.32 -5.59 -1.19
N GLU A 288 10.39 -5.55 -0.39
CA GLU A 288 10.40 -5.92 1.03
C GLU A 288 9.69 -4.85 1.89
#